data_AF-A0A957QHD9-F1
#
_entry.id   AF-A0A957QHD9-F1
#
_cell.length_a   1.000
_cell.length_b   1.000
_cell.length_c   1.000
_cell.angle_alpha   90.00
_cell.angle_beta   90.00
_cell.angle_gamma   90.00
#
_symmetry.space_group_name_H-M   'P 1'
#
loop_
_entity.id
_entity.type
_entity.pdbx_description
1 polymer ?
#
loop_
_entity_poly.entity_id
_entity_poly.type
_entity_poly.pdbx_seq_one_letter_code
_entity_poly.pdbx_strand_id
1 'polypeptide(L)'
;TPPLSGSYEMYIDEKDDREIIVCQVGKTTLHYDYRCLADCHAMLREHGDWMLLGSKDEKQATEPGTVEHWARSEENPLGGWYGLKNGFRGRFAMYIPPLMEALGLVELEHNKRNNRMRAL
;
A
#
# COMPACT_ATOMS: atom_id res chain seq x y z
N THR A 1 -7.32 8.08 2.86
CA THR A 1 -6.33 8.20 1.78
C THR A 1 -5.37 9.31 2.17
N PRO A 2 -4.13 9.34 1.66
CA PRO A 2 -3.13 10.32 2.09
C PRO A 2 -3.58 11.79 2.10
N PRO A 3 -4.37 12.30 1.12
CA PRO A 3 -4.89 13.67 1.18
C PRO A 3 -6.15 13.84 2.06
N LEU A 4 -6.55 12.81 2.83
CA LEU A 4 -7.71 12.78 3.73
C LEU A 4 -9.07 13.10 3.07
N SER A 5 -9.17 12.94 1.75
CA SER A 5 -10.33 13.41 0.99
C SER A 5 -11.34 12.31 0.61
N GLY A 6 -11.22 11.09 1.13
CA GLY A 6 -12.11 9.98 0.80
C GLY A 6 -12.44 9.10 2.01
N SER A 7 -13.71 8.70 2.13
CA SER A 7 -14.18 7.72 3.10
C SER A 7 -13.97 6.30 2.56
N TYR A 8 -13.33 5.46 3.37
CA TYR A 8 -13.10 4.06 3.13
C TYR A 8 -12.99 3.36 4.47
N GLU A 9 -13.32 2.08 4.50
CA GLU A 9 -13.21 1.25 5.68
C GLU A 9 -12.16 0.18 5.43
N MET A 10 -11.40 -0.16 6.48
CA MET A 10 -10.42 -1.23 6.45
C MET A 10 -10.61 -2.16 7.64
N TYR A 11 -10.59 -3.46 7.39
CA TYR A 11 -10.63 -4.49 8.41
C TYR A 11 -9.84 -5.73 7.96
N ILE A 12 -9.52 -6.59 8.93
CA ILE A 12 -8.88 -7.88 8.67
C ILE A 12 -9.97 -8.93 8.47
N ASP A 13 -9.75 -9.81 7.50
CA ASP A 13 -10.60 -10.95 7.21
C ASP A 13 -9.72 -12.15 6.79
N GLU A 14 -10.34 -13.31 6.59
CA GLU A 14 -9.69 -14.50 6.08
C GLU A 14 -10.25 -14.87 4.71
N LYS A 15 -9.36 -15.17 3.75
CA LYS A 15 -9.74 -15.64 2.42
C LYS A 15 -8.73 -16.64 1.89
N ASP A 16 -9.23 -17.77 1.38
CA ASP A 16 -8.41 -18.85 0.81
C ASP A 16 -7.30 -19.29 1.80
N ASP A 17 -7.66 -19.44 3.08
CA ASP A 17 -6.80 -19.79 4.23
C ASP A 17 -5.64 -18.79 4.46
N ARG A 18 -5.86 -17.51 4.13
CA ARG A 18 -4.89 -16.42 4.32
C ARG A 18 -5.56 -15.22 4.98
N GLU A 19 -4.85 -14.59 5.92
CA GLU A 19 -5.25 -13.28 6.44
C GLU A 19 -5.09 -12.22 5.35
N ILE A 20 -6.13 -11.40 5.21
CA ILE A 20 -6.19 -10.34 4.22
C ILE A 20 -6.61 -9.02 4.88
N ILE A 21 -6.25 -7.93 4.22
CA ILE A 21 -6.79 -6.61 4.51
C ILE A 21 -7.89 -6.36 3.49
N VAL A 22 -9.11 -6.17 3.98
CA VAL A 22 -10.25 -5.75 3.17
C VAL A 22 -10.32 -4.24 3.19
N CYS A 23 -10.34 -3.61 2.02
CA CYS A 23 -10.49 -2.17 1.86
C CYS A 23 -11.77 -1.87 1.06
N GLN A 24 -12.78 -1.32 1.74
CA GLN A 24 -14.07 -0.97 1.15
C GLN A 24 -14.07 0.52 0.78
N VAL A 25 -14.25 0.81 -0.52
CA VAL A 25 -14.32 2.18 -1.07
C VAL A 25 -15.57 2.31 -1.92
N GLY A 26 -16.62 2.93 -1.38
CA GLY A 26 -17.93 3.00 -2.04
C GLY A 26 -18.50 1.61 -2.29
N LYS A 27 -18.63 1.21 -3.57
CA LYS A 27 -19.09 -0.13 -3.99
C LYS A 27 -17.94 -1.10 -4.28
N THR A 28 -16.70 -0.64 -4.19
CA THR A 28 -15.52 -1.42 -4.55
C THR A 28 -14.88 -2.00 -3.31
N THR A 29 -14.63 -3.30 -3.31
CA THR A 29 -13.88 -4.01 -2.26
C THR A 29 -12.54 -4.45 -2.84
N LEU A 30 -11.45 -3.97 -2.27
CA LEU A 30 -10.08 -4.37 -2.60
C LEU A 30 -9.60 -5.35 -1.52
N HIS A 31 -8.81 -6.34 -1.93
CA HIS A 31 -8.20 -7.30 -1.02
C HIS A 31 -6.69 -7.24 -1.17
N TYR A 32 -6.00 -7.03 -0.06
CA TYR A 32 -4.55 -7.07 0.01
C TYR A 32 -4.10 -8.23 0.92
N ASP A 33 -2.99 -8.89 0.56
CA ASP A 33 -2.35 -9.86 1.45
C ASP A 33 -1.86 -9.14 2.72
N TYR A 34 -2.23 -9.64 3.89
CA TYR A 34 -1.91 -8.99 5.16
C TYR A 34 -0.40 -8.79 5.37
N ARG A 35 0.42 -9.70 4.84
CA ARG A 35 1.89 -9.65 4.95
C ARG A 35 2.50 -8.38 4.36
N CYS A 36 1.77 -7.68 3.48
CA CYS A 36 2.22 -6.42 2.90
C CYS A 36 2.61 -5.37 3.94
N LEU A 37 2.03 -5.39 5.14
CA LEU A 37 2.37 -4.45 6.21
C LEU A 37 3.80 -4.70 6.72
N ALA A 38 4.12 -5.96 7.03
CA ALA A 38 5.45 -6.35 7.51
C ALA A 38 6.51 -6.16 6.43
N ASP A 39 6.22 -6.59 5.21
CA ASP A 39 7.17 -6.52 4.09
C ASP A 39 7.43 -5.07 3.67
N CYS A 40 6.40 -4.23 3.61
CA CYS A 40 6.55 -2.81 3.29
C CYS A 40 7.35 -2.09 4.38
N HIS A 41 7.07 -2.40 5.64
CA HIS A 41 7.82 -1.83 6.76
C HIS A 41 9.30 -2.23 6.72
N ALA A 42 9.60 -3.51 6.47
CA ALA A 42 10.97 -4.00 6.32
C ALA A 42 11.70 -3.31 5.16
N MET A 43 11.05 -3.18 3.99
CA MET A 43 11.62 -2.46 2.85
C MET A 43 11.92 -0.99 3.19
N LEU A 44 11.00 -0.29 3.87
CA LEU A 44 11.21 1.10 4.26
C LEU A 44 12.35 1.26 5.27
N ARG A 45 12.53 0.29 6.19
CA ARG A 45 13.65 0.25 7.13
C ARG A 45 14.98 0.08 6.41
N GLU A 46 15.02 -0.78 5.40
CA GLU A 46 16.22 -1.00 4.57
C GLU A 46 16.55 0.24 3.72
N HIS A 47 15.52 0.88 3.14
CA HIS A 47 15.67 2.14 2.40
C HIS A 47 16.18 3.29 3.31
N GLY A 48 15.75 3.32 4.57
CA GLY A 48 16.36 4.14 5.63
C GLY A 48 16.05 5.65 5.59
N ASP A 49 15.27 6.13 4.62
CA ASP A 49 14.84 7.53 4.50
C ASP A 49 13.41 7.64 3.96
N TRP A 50 12.95 8.85 3.64
CA TRP A 50 11.69 9.12 2.98
C TRP A 50 11.65 8.52 1.57
N MET A 51 10.60 7.75 1.29
CA MET A 51 10.31 7.19 -0.03
C MET A 51 9.02 7.78 -0.59
N LEU A 52 9.03 8.15 -1.87
CA LEU A 52 7.86 8.70 -2.55
C LEU A 52 6.76 7.64 -2.68
N LEU A 53 5.51 7.99 -2.36
CA LEU A 53 4.38 7.05 -2.47
C LEU A 53 4.17 6.60 -3.91
N GLY A 54 4.11 7.55 -4.85
CA GLY A 54 4.00 7.24 -6.28
C GLY A 54 2.73 6.50 -6.70
N SER A 55 1.63 6.65 -5.95
CA SER A 55 0.37 5.91 -6.19
C SER A 55 -0.11 5.99 -7.64
N LYS A 56 -0.43 4.84 -8.23
CA LYS A 56 -0.90 4.67 -9.62
C LYS A 56 -1.97 3.60 -9.70
N ASP A 57 -2.92 3.76 -10.62
CA ASP A 57 -3.76 2.64 -11.05
C ASP A 57 -2.92 1.51 -11.66
N GLU A 58 -3.41 0.28 -11.59
CA GLU A 58 -2.68 -0.90 -12.12
C GLU A 58 -2.33 -0.76 -13.60
N LYS A 59 -3.23 -0.15 -14.39
CA LYS A 59 -3.03 0.07 -15.83
C LYS A 59 -2.00 1.16 -16.14
N GLN A 60 -1.63 1.98 -15.16
CA GLN A 60 -0.63 3.02 -15.32
C GLN A 60 0.75 2.49 -14.94
N ALA A 61 1.77 2.94 -15.66
CA ALA A 61 3.18 2.68 -15.32
C ALA A 61 3.52 3.30 -13.96
N THR A 62 4.37 2.61 -13.20
CA THR A 62 4.92 3.09 -11.93
C THR A 62 6.33 3.61 -12.13
N GLU A 63 6.73 4.53 -11.26
CA GLU A 63 8.06 5.13 -11.29
C GLU A 63 9.01 4.37 -10.35
N PRO A 64 10.20 3.93 -10.81
CA PRO A 64 11.20 3.34 -9.94
C PRO A 64 11.53 4.21 -8.71
N GLY A 65 11.84 3.57 -7.59
CA GLY A 65 12.11 4.26 -6.32
C GLY A 65 10.87 4.78 -5.59
N THR A 66 9.66 4.32 -5.97
CA THR A 66 8.41 4.62 -5.26
C THR A 66 7.85 3.40 -4.54
N VAL A 67 7.06 3.64 -3.49
CA VAL A 67 6.36 2.58 -2.73
C VAL A 67 5.42 1.79 -3.65
N GLU A 68 4.67 2.48 -4.52
CA GLU A 68 3.79 1.83 -5.49
C GLU A 68 4.57 0.93 -6.47
N HIS A 69 5.74 1.37 -6.92
CA HIS A 69 6.59 0.57 -7.80
C HIS A 69 7.11 -0.69 -7.10
N TRP A 70 7.61 -0.56 -5.88
CA TRP A 70 8.06 -1.70 -5.09
C TRP A 70 6.91 -2.70 -4.85
N ALA A 71 5.72 -2.24 -4.47
CA ALA A 71 4.57 -3.09 -4.19
C ALA A 71 4.10 -3.90 -5.42
N ARG A 72 4.42 -3.43 -6.63
CA ARG A 72 4.09 -4.06 -7.91
C ARG A 72 5.25 -4.81 -8.55
N SER A 73 6.46 -4.71 -8.00
CA SER A 73 7.66 -5.36 -8.53
C SER A 73 7.61 -6.87 -8.37
N GLU A 74 8.06 -7.60 -9.39
CA GLU A 74 8.26 -9.05 -9.35
C GLU A 74 9.36 -9.46 -8.37
N GLU A 75 10.19 -8.51 -7.92
CA GLU A 75 11.28 -8.73 -6.97
C GLU A 75 10.83 -8.58 -5.51
N ASN A 76 9.59 -8.12 -5.25
CA ASN A 76 9.10 -8.08 -3.88
C ASN A 76 8.76 -9.49 -3.36
N PRO A 77 8.62 -9.67 -2.03
CA PRO A 77 8.39 -10.99 -1.43
C PRO A 77 7.24 -11.82 -2.02
N LEU A 78 6.22 -11.16 -2.62
CA LEU A 78 5.07 -11.81 -3.25
C LEU A 78 5.02 -11.62 -4.77
N GLY A 79 6.12 -11.28 -5.42
CA GLY A 79 6.19 -11.14 -6.88
C GLY A 79 5.24 -10.10 -7.45
N GLY A 80 4.92 -9.04 -6.70
CA GLY A 80 4.06 -7.96 -7.17
C GLY A 80 2.56 -8.21 -6.98
N TRP A 81 2.19 -9.18 -6.14
CA TRP A 81 0.81 -9.64 -5.93
C TRP A 81 0.25 -9.41 -4.53
N TYR A 82 0.63 -8.32 -3.86
CA TYR A 82 -0.08 -7.93 -2.64
C TYR A 82 -1.56 -7.66 -2.90
N GLY A 83 -1.91 -7.08 -4.05
CA GLY A 83 -3.29 -7.04 -4.52
C GLY A 83 -3.73 -8.41 -5.03
N LEU A 84 -4.70 -9.04 -4.38
CA LEU A 84 -5.04 -10.46 -4.59
C LEU A 84 -5.88 -10.76 -5.84
N LYS A 85 -6.08 -9.77 -6.72
CA LYS A 85 -6.86 -9.92 -7.96
C LYS A 85 -6.34 -8.98 -9.04
N ASN A 86 -6.47 -9.40 -10.30
CA ASN A 86 -6.29 -8.50 -11.45
C ASN A 86 -7.13 -7.23 -11.31
N GLY A 87 -6.50 -6.09 -11.52
CA GLY A 87 -7.07 -4.76 -11.27
C GLY A 87 -6.85 -4.21 -9.87
N PHE A 88 -6.36 -5.01 -8.90
CA PHE A 88 -6.17 -4.62 -7.49
C PHE A 88 -4.70 -4.48 -7.08
N ARG A 89 -3.75 -4.68 -8.00
CA ARG A 89 -2.31 -4.50 -7.74
C ARG A 89 -1.91 -3.03 -7.67
N GLY A 90 -2.71 -2.15 -8.27
CA GLY A 90 -2.52 -0.70 -8.20
C GLY A 90 -3.11 -0.07 -6.95
N ARG A 91 -2.81 1.22 -6.77
CA ARG A 91 -3.23 2.06 -5.64
C ARG A 91 -2.80 1.51 -4.28
N PHE A 92 -1.79 0.65 -4.25
CA PHE A 92 -1.23 0.15 -3.01
C PHE A 92 -0.81 1.32 -2.11
N ALA A 93 -0.05 2.27 -2.67
CA ALA A 93 0.44 3.46 -1.96
C ALA A 93 -0.66 4.50 -1.69
N MET A 94 -1.92 4.24 -2.08
CA MET A 94 -3.08 5.06 -1.73
C MET A 94 -3.77 4.58 -0.45
N TYR A 95 -3.73 3.28 -0.19
CA TYR A 95 -4.56 2.64 0.82
C TYR A 95 -3.74 2.07 1.97
N ILE A 96 -2.60 1.43 1.68
CA ILE A 96 -1.77 0.80 2.71
C ILE A 96 -1.02 1.81 3.60
N PRO A 97 -0.41 2.90 3.07
CA PRO A 97 0.34 3.83 3.92
C PRO A 97 -0.46 4.48 5.05
N PRO A 98 -1.70 4.97 4.84
CA PRO A 98 -2.51 5.49 5.96
C PRO A 98 -2.86 4.43 7.03
N LEU A 99 -3.02 3.16 6.64
CA LEU A 99 -3.21 2.08 7.60
C LEU A 99 -1.94 1.85 8.42
N MET A 100 -0.79 1.78 7.75
CA MET A 100 0.50 1.64 8.44
C MET A 100 0.76 2.80 9.41
N GLU A 101 0.40 4.02 9.04
CA GLU A 101 0.48 5.19 9.92
C GLU A 101 -0.43 5.04 11.15
N ALA A 102 -1.69 4.64 10.94
CA ALA A 102 -2.64 4.42 12.03
C ALA A 102 -2.19 3.29 13.00
N LEU A 103 -1.42 2.32 12.50
CA LEU A 103 -0.81 1.25 13.28
C LEU A 103 0.53 1.65 13.94
N GLY A 104 1.01 2.88 13.72
CA GLY A 104 2.28 3.36 14.28
C GLY A 104 3.52 2.71 13.69
N LEU A 105 3.45 2.23 12.44
CA LEU A 105 4.57 1.60 11.73
C LEU A 105 5.41 2.59 10.94
N VAL A 106 4.84 3.72 10.53
CA VAL A 106 5.46 4.66 9.58
C VAL A 106 5.11 6.10 9.92
N GLU A 107 5.97 7.01 9.51
CA GLU A 107 5.62 8.43 9.34
C GLU A 107 5.13 8.64 7.91
N LEU A 108 4.06 9.42 7.73
CA LEU A 108 3.43 9.69 6.44
C LEU A 108 3.25 11.20 6.23
N GLU A 109 3.54 11.68 5.02
CA GLU A 109 3.23 13.05 4.65
C GLU A 109 1.79 13.22 4.15
N HIS A 110 1.16 14.32 4.54
CA HIS A 110 -0.21 14.69 4.14
C HIS A 110 -0.25 15.98 3.28
N ASN A 111 0.65 16.09 2.31
CA ASN A 111 0.62 17.18 1.33
C ASN A 111 -0.45 16.92 0.25
N LYS A 112 -0.74 17.95 -0.56
CA LYS A 112 -1.68 17.85 -1.70
C LYS A 112 -1.23 16.86 -2.78
N ARG A 113 0.08 16.63 -2.91
CA ARG A 113 0.70 15.76 -3.92
C ARG A 113 2.12 15.40 -3.50
N ASN A 114 2.67 14.36 -4.12
CA ASN A 114 4.04 13.90 -3.92
C ASN A 114 4.37 13.56 -2.46
N ASN A 115 3.39 12.97 -1.75
CA ASN A 115 3.59 12.50 -0.39
C ASN A 115 4.63 11.39 -0.35
N ARG A 116 5.34 11.34 0.76
CA ARG A 116 6.35 10.34 1.08
C ARG A 116 5.99 9.65 2.37
N MET A 117 6.63 8.51 2.62
CA MET A 117 6.58 7.81 3.90
C MET A 117 7.95 7.28 4.27
N ARG A 118 8.16 7.00 5.55
CA ARG A 118 9.34 6.28 6.06
C ARG A 118 8.96 5.39 7.23
N ALA A 119 9.75 4.36 7.51
CA ALA A 119 9.56 3.52 8.69
C ALA A 119 9.89 4.28 9.98
N LEU A 120 9.22 3.88 11.08
CA LEU A 120 9.53 4.29 12.45
C LEU A 120 10.62 3.41 13.09
#